data_AF-A0A366I7E7-F1
#
_entry.id   AF-A0A366I7E7-F1
#
_cell.length_a   1.000
_cell.length_b   1.000
_cell.length_c   1.000
_cell.angle_alpha   90.00
_cell.angle_beta   90.00
_cell.angle_gamma   90.00
#
_symmetry.space_group_name_H-M   'P 1'
#
loop_
_entity.id
_entity.type
_entity.pdbx_description
1 polymer ?
#
loop_
_entity_poly.entity_id
_entity_poly.type
_entity_poly.pdbx_seq_one_letter_code
_entity_poly.pdbx_strand_id
1 'polypeptide(L)'
;MKKFLLLTIPVFALALTSCSSWVNGSKPLSDKALSDNQINAKIIDGKSTIESVDSIFGKRDTGRALTNKTFPEGKKSIAVYHGNLNSFGGTYAHRKLYVAYGDDNKTINHDVVINDFRKENAFEKDPVNSKNLAFSDINKGDGKEKMVSVLGEPKDITFF
;
A
#
# COMPACT_ATOMS: atom_id res chain seq x y z
N MET A 1 28.75 35.78 -47.15
CA MET A 1 27.34 35.69 -46.75
C MET A 1 27.10 34.37 -46.02
N LYS A 2 26.41 34.45 -44.87
CA LYS A 2 25.72 33.41 -44.07
C LYS A 2 26.54 32.31 -43.35
N LYS A 3 26.62 32.50 -42.03
CA LYS A 3 26.83 31.51 -40.94
C LYS A 3 25.65 30.54 -40.88
N PHE A 4 25.87 29.25 -40.54
CA PHE A 4 24.97 28.34 -39.80
C PHE A 4 25.80 27.10 -39.40
N LEU A 5 26.43 27.08 -38.22
CA LEU A 5 25.91 26.49 -36.96
C LEU A 5 25.39 25.05 -37.13
N LEU A 6 26.26 24.07 -36.85
CA LEU A 6 25.87 22.67 -36.56
C LEU A 6 26.60 22.25 -35.27
N LEU A 7 26.18 22.87 -34.18
CA LEU A 7 26.61 22.57 -32.82
C LEU A 7 25.39 22.00 -32.09
N THR A 8 24.90 20.83 -32.49
CA THR A 8 23.67 20.26 -31.91
C THR A 8 23.63 18.74 -31.94
N ILE A 9 24.51 18.06 -31.21
CA ILE A 9 24.18 16.76 -30.61
C ILE A 9 24.83 16.69 -29.22
N PRO A 10 24.23 17.32 -28.21
CA PRO A 10 23.87 16.54 -27.03
C PRO A 10 22.49 16.97 -26.52
N VAL A 11 21.44 16.77 -27.32
CA VAL A 11 20.06 16.95 -26.85
C VAL A 11 19.41 15.59 -26.52
N PHE A 12 19.98 14.48 -26.99
CA PHE A 12 19.43 13.14 -26.72
C PHE A 12 19.76 12.58 -25.32
N ALA A 13 20.75 13.13 -24.61
CA ALA A 13 21.10 12.68 -23.26
C ALA A 13 20.27 13.32 -22.14
N LEU A 14 19.53 14.39 -22.44
CA LEU A 14 18.74 15.14 -21.43
C LEU A 14 17.23 14.89 -21.53
N ALA A 15 16.76 14.07 -22.47
CA ALA A 15 15.33 13.77 -22.67
C ALA A 15 14.86 12.44 -22.06
N LEU A 16 15.73 11.69 -21.35
CA LEU A 16 15.35 10.50 -20.59
C LEU A 16 15.21 10.75 -19.08
N THR A 17 15.47 11.97 -18.60
CA THR A 17 15.33 12.33 -17.18
C THR A 17 13.96 12.91 -16.83
N SER A 18 13.07 13.11 -17.80
CA SER A 18 11.79 13.80 -17.59
C SER A 18 10.58 12.98 -18.06
N CYS A 19 10.41 11.78 -17.51
CA CYS A 19 9.12 11.07 -17.44
C CYS A 19 9.10 10.07 -16.27
N SER A 20 9.83 10.32 -15.17
CA SER A 20 9.54 9.59 -13.93
C SER A 20 8.46 10.34 -13.20
N SER A 21 7.22 10.08 -13.58
CA SER A 21 6.08 10.27 -12.70
C SER A 21 6.17 9.27 -11.53
N TRP A 22 7.26 9.34 -10.74
CA TRP A 22 7.42 8.75 -9.40
C TRP A 22 6.50 9.50 -8.43
N VAL A 23 5.24 9.64 -8.83
CA VAL A 23 4.27 10.60 -8.32
C VAL A 23 3.67 10.04 -7.04
N ASN A 24 3.96 10.73 -5.93
CA ASN A 24 3.27 10.64 -4.64
C ASN A 24 3.26 9.29 -3.89
N GLY A 25 4.06 8.31 -4.31
CA GLY A 25 4.15 6.99 -3.65
C GLY A 25 5.29 6.90 -2.63
N SER A 26 5.06 6.17 -1.55
CA SER A 26 6.05 5.76 -0.55
C SER A 26 7.17 4.93 -1.18
N LYS A 27 8.43 5.34 -0.99
CA LYS A 27 9.59 4.66 -1.56
C LYS A 27 9.74 3.22 -1.04
N PRO A 28 9.67 2.94 0.28
CA PRO A 28 9.69 1.56 0.77
C PRO A 28 8.56 0.69 0.20
N LEU A 29 7.35 1.25 0.06
CA LEU A 29 6.23 0.47 -0.48
C LEU A 29 6.33 0.23 -1.99
N SER A 30 7.02 1.12 -2.70
CA SER A 30 7.28 0.99 -4.14
C SER A 30 8.47 0.06 -4.48
N ASP A 31 9.21 -0.39 -3.47
CA ASP A 31 10.37 -1.27 -3.65
C ASP A 31 9.95 -2.74 -3.78
N LYS A 32 10.17 -3.31 -4.96
CA LYS A 32 9.85 -4.71 -5.26
C LYS A 32 10.77 -5.71 -4.56
N ALA A 33 11.95 -5.28 -4.12
CA ALA A 33 12.89 -6.15 -3.41
C ALA A 33 12.49 -6.38 -1.95
N LEU A 34 11.65 -5.49 -1.40
CA LEU A 34 11.13 -5.64 -0.05
C LEU A 34 9.89 -6.55 -0.03
N SER A 35 9.93 -7.55 0.83
CA SER A 35 8.76 -8.36 1.18
C SER A 35 7.85 -7.62 2.16
N ASP A 36 6.59 -8.04 2.23
CA ASP A 36 5.61 -7.43 3.13
C ASP A 36 6.03 -7.60 4.60
N ASN A 37 6.68 -8.73 4.96
CA ASN A 37 7.26 -8.93 6.29
C ASN A 37 8.38 -7.94 6.61
N GLN A 38 9.25 -7.63 5.65
CA GLN A 38 10.32 -6.64 5.83
C GLN A 38 9.78 -5.21 5.95
N ILE A 39 8.62 -4.94 5.35
CA ILE A 39 7.92 -3.66 5.47
C ILE A 39 7.24 -3.57 6.84
N ASN A 40 6.45 -4.58 7.23
CA ASN A 40 5.78 -4.63 8.53
C ASN A 40 6.80 -4.57 9.69
N ALA A 41 7.94 -5.25 9.59
CA ALA A 41 8.99 -5.21 10.62
C ALA A 41 9.59 -3.80 10.89
N LYS A 42 9.30 -2.80 10.05
CA LYS A 42 9.71 -1.40 10.28
C LYS A 42 8.81 -0.68 11.28
N ILE A 43 7.67 -1.27 11.67
CA ILE A 43 6.70 -0.74 12.61
C ILE A 43 6.60 -1.70 13.79
N ILE A 44 6.58 -1.16 14.99
CA ILE A 44 6.47 -1.95 16.22
C ILE A 44 5.24 -1.47 16.98
N ASP A 45 4.25 -2.34 17.11
CA ASP A 45 3.02 -2.05 17.84
C ASP A 45 3.32 -1.69 19.31
N GLY A 46 2.59 -0.72 19.83
CA GLY A 46 2.79 -0.11 21.16
C GLY A 46 4.02 0.80 21.27
N LYS A 47 4.86 0.94 20.23
CA LYS A 47 6.08 1.76 20.24
C LYS A 47 6.16 2.80 19.13
N SER A 48 5.90 2.40 17.90
CA SER A 48 5.96 3.31 16.74
C SER A 48 4.88 4.38 16.88
N THR A 49 5.28 5.65 16.71
CA THR A 49 4.35 6.78 16.68
C THR A 49 3.98 7.14 15.24
N ILE A 50 2.92 7.92 15.09
CA ILE A 50 2.51 8.44 13.79
C ILE A 50 3.62 9.21 13.06
N GLU A 51 4.43 10.00 13.77
CA GLU A 51 5.57 10.73 13.20
C GLU A 51 6.69 9.78 12.75
N SER A 52 6.95 8.72 13.54
CA SER A 52 7.96 7.72 13.17
C SER A 52 7.57 6.97 11.89
N VAL A 53 6.28 6.62 11.74
CA VAL A 53 5.77 5.95 10.55
C VAL A 53 5.81 6.89 9.34
N ASP A 54 5.42 8.15 9.50
CA ASP A 54 5.55 9.17 8.44
C ASP A 54 7.00 9.36 7.98
N SER A 55 7.96 9.31 8.92
CA SER A 55 9.37 9.45 8.57
C SER A 55 9.90 8.31 7.70
N ILE A 56 9.35 7.10 7.87
CA ILE A 56 9.74 5.90 7.13
C ILE A 56 9.01 5.84 5.79
N PHE A 57 7.69 6.05 5.80
CA PHE A 57 6.83 5.78 4.66
C PHE A 57 6.41 7.03 3.88
N GLY A 58 6.70 8.23 4.40
CA GLY A 58 6.42 9.50 3.76
C GLY A 58 4.98 9.95 3.97
N LYS A 59 4.38 10.51 2.91
CA LYS A 59 3.07 11.15 2.98
C LYS A 59 1.94 10.11 3.01
N ARG A 60 0.98 10.31 3.92
CA ARG A 60 -0.27 9.56 4.00
C ARG A 60 -1.20 9.89 2.83
N ASP A 61 -2.02 8.93 2.44
CA ASP A 61 -3.06 9.13 1.44
C ASP A 61 -4.12 10.11 1.96
N THR A 62 -4.35 11.18 1.18
CA THR A 62 -5.25 12.29 1.57
C THR A 62 -6.72 11.99 1.30
N GLY A 63 -7.05 11.08 0.36
CA GLY A 63 -8.43 10.73 0.02
C GLY A 63 -9.14 9.82 1.02
N ARG A 64 -8.38 9.14 1.90
CA ARG A 64 -8.84 8.37 3.06
C ARG A 64 -8.15 8.83 4.35
N ALA A 65 -7.58 10.03 4.36
CA ALA A 65 -6.78 10.53 5.47
C ALA A 65 -7.62 10.50 6.74
N LEU A 66 -7.28 9.56 7.64
CA LEU A 66 -7.86 9.42 8.95
C LEU A 66 -9.38 9.22 8.88
N THR A 67 -9.81 8.02 8.47
CA THR A 67 -11.13 7.55 8.90
C THR A 67 -11.07 7.47 10.43
N ASN A 68 -11.54 8.53 11.10
CA ASN A 68 -11.77 8.57 12.54
C ASN A 68 -12.97 7.67 12.82
N LYS A 69 -12.79 6.36 12.76
CA LYS A 69 -13.79 5.41 13.21
C LYS A 69 -13.68 5.38 14.73
N THR A 70 -14.70 5.88 15.42
CA THR A 70 -14.83 5.69 16.87
C THR A 70 -15.22 4.24 17.10
N PHE A 71 -14.34 3.46 17.71
CA PHE A 71 -14.62 2.09 18.09
C PHE A 71 -15.03 2.05 19.57
N PRO A 72 -15.72 0.99 20.03
CA PRO A 72 -16.15 0.84 21.42
C PRO A 72 -15.01 0.97 22.46
N GLU A 73 -13.75 0.84 22.02
CA GLU A 73 -12.55 0.84 22.86
C GLU A 73 -11.76 2.17 22.86
N GLY A 74 -12.21 3.23 22.20
CA GLY A 74 -11.50 4.53 22.15
C GLY A 74 -11.42 5.14 20.74
N LYS A 75 -10.83 6.35 20.62
CA LYS A 75 -10.70 7.00 19.30
C LYS A 75 -9.50 6.38 18.58
N LYS A 76 -9.78 5.43 17.67
CA LYS A 76 -8.75 4.90 16.78
C LYS A 76 -8.69 5.77 15.52
N SER A 77 -7.47 6.07 15.08
CA SER A 77 -7.25 6.73 13.79
C SER A 77 -6.52 5.77 12.86
N ILE A 78 -6.89 5.76 11.58
CA ILE A 78 -6.26 4.89 10.58
C ILE A 78 -5.54 5.77 9.56
N ALA A 79 -4.23 5.58 9.41
CA ALA A 79 -3.48 6.11 8.30
C ALA A 79 -3.29 5.06 7.21
N VAL A 80 -3.24 5.52 5.97
CA VAL A 80 -2.90 4.69 4.81
C VAL A 80 -1.73 5.34 4.10
N TYR A 81 -0.76 4.53 3.71
CA TYR A 81 0.37 4.91 2.87
C TYR A 81 0.33 4.01 1.64
N HIS A 82 0.56 4.57 0.44
CA HIS A 82 0.62 3.77 -0.78
C HIS A 82 2.00 3.80 -1.44
N GLY A 83 2.30 2.80 -2.24
CA GLY A 83 3.44 2.75 -3.15
C GLY A 83 3.02 2.11 -4.45
N ASN A 84 3.64 2.54 -5.55
CA ASN A 84 3.28 2.10 -6.89
C ASN A 84 4.31 1.07 -7.36
N LEU A 85 3.87 -0.17 -7.58
CA LEU A 85 4.70 -1.21 -8.18
C LEU A 85 4.60 -1.10 -9.70
N ASN A 86 5.68 -0.65 -10.33
CA ASN A 86 5.73 -0.31 -11.75
C ASN A 86 6.42 -1.39 -12.58
N SER A 87 5.94 -1.64 -13.79
CA SER A 87 6.59 -2.46 -14.82
C SER A 87 6.86 -1.60 -16.07
N PHE A 88 7.41 -2.18 -17.13
CA PHE A 88 7.65 -1.46 -18.39
C PHE A 88 6.39 -0.80 -18.96
N GLY A 89 5.20 -1.38 -18.71
CA GLY A 89 3.90 -0.84 -19.14
C GLY A 89 3.22 0.11 -18.15
N GLY A 90 3.89 0.51 -17.07
CA GLY A 90 3.32 1.37 -16.01
C GLY A 90 3.00 0.63 -14.71
N THR A 91 2.24 1.29 -13.83
CA THR A 91 1.83 0.75 -12.52
C THR A 91 0.92 -0.46 -12.69
N TYR A 92 1.35 -1.61 -12.20
CA TYR A 92 0.55 -2.85 -12.27
C TYR A 92 -0.08 -3.21 -10.92
N ALA A 93 0.43 -2.65 -9.82
CA ALA A 93 -0.13 -2.88 -8.50
C ALA A 93 0.09 -1.69 -7.59
N HIS A 94 -0.82 -1.50 -6.63
CA HIS A 94 -0.60 -0.63 -5.49
C HIS A 94 -0.27 -1.48 -4.27
N ARG A 95 0.86 -1.20 -3.63
CA ARG A 95 1.15 -1.72 -2.29
C ARG A 95 0.71 -0.67 -1.27
N LYS A 96 -0.18 -1.04 -0.36
CA LYS A 96 -0.69 -0.16 0.69
C LYS A 96 -0.30 -0.68 2.06
N LEU A 97 0.12 0.23 2.92
CA LEU A 97 0.31 0.00 4.34
C LEU A 97 -0.84 0.69 5.08
N TYR A 98 -1.54 -0.09 5.89
CA TYR A 98 -2.58 0.38 6.79
C TYR A 98 -2.01 0.40 8.20
N VAL A 99 -2.18 1.51 8.91
CA VAL A 99 -1.68 1.66 10.30
C VAL A 99 -2.80 2.22 11.16
N ALA A 100 -3.17 1.50 12.21
CA ALA A 100 -4.08 1.95 13.24
C ALA A 100 -3.30 2.54 14.41
N TYR A 101 -3.75 3.68 14.90
CA TYR A 101 -3.20 4.35 16.08
C TYR A 101 -4.23 4.42 17.19
N GLY A 102 -3.76 4.26 18.43
CA GLY A 102 -4.54 4.53 19.64
C GLY A 102 -4.57 6.02 19.99
N ASP A 103 -5.24 6.35 21.09
CA ASP A 103 -5.38 7.73 21.59
C ASP A 103 -4.04 8.38 21.97
N ASP A 104 -3.00 7.58 22.24
CA ASP A 104 -1.63 8.03 22.53
C ASP A 104 -0.76 8.21 21.28
N ASN A 105 -1.37 8.19 20.08
CA ASN A 105 -0.72 8.25 18.77
C ASN A 105 0.30 7.13 18.50
N LYS A 106 0.28 6.04 19.28
CA LYS A 106 1.10 4.86 19.00
C LYS A 106 0.35 3.85 18.15
N THR A 107 1.10 3.15 17.30
CA THR A 107 0.57 2.07 16.48
C THR A 107 0.01 0.99 17.39
N ILE A 108 -1.21 0.54 17.12
CA ILE A 108 -1.85 -0.59 17.81
C ILE A 108 -1.94 -1.83 16.90
N ASN A 109 -1.94 -1.62 15.58
CA ASN A 109 -1.94 -2.66 14.58
C ASN A 109 -1.52 -2.06 13.23
N HIS A 110 -0.91 -2.85 12.37
CA HIS A 110 -0.57 -2.44 11.01
C HIS A 110 -0.48 -3.65 10.09
N ASP A 111 -0.70 -3.44 8.80
CA ASP A 111 -0.52 -4.50 7.81
C ASP A 111 -0.36 -3.95 6.39
N VAL A 112 0.23 -4.77 5.52
CA VAL A 112 0.48 -4.47 4.11
C VAL A 112 -0.42 -5.31 3.22
N VAL A 113 -0.85 -4.69 2.13
CA VAL A 113 -1.64 -5.30 1.06
C VAL A 113 -1.05 -4.93 -0.28
N ILE A 114 -1.04 -5.89 -1.22
CA ILE A 114 -0.75 -5.62 -2.62
C ILE A 114 -2.03 -5.84 -3.44
N ASN A 115 -2.57 -4.75 -3.96
CA ASN A 115 -3.61 -4.81 -4.99
C ASN A 115 -2.95 -4.91 -6.37
N ASP A 116 -2.72 -6.13 -6.86
CA ASP A 116 -2.29 -6.38 -8.25
C ASP A 116 -3.50 -6.27 -9.18
N PHE A 117 -3.45 -5.32 -10.12
CA PHE A 117 -4.53 -5.04 -11.07
C PHE A 117 -4.62 -6.09 -12.18
N ARG A 118 -3.62 -6.96 -12.30
CA ARG A 118 -3.57 -8.01 -13.32
C ARG A 118 -4.18 -9.32 -12.83
N LYS A 119 -4.56 -9.40 -11.55
CA LYS A 119 -5.05 -10.63 -10.92
C LYS A 119 -6.31 -10.34 -10.11
N GLU A 120 -7.34 -11.12 -10.39
CA GLU A 120 -8.51 -11.23 -9.53
C GLU A 120 -8.17 -12.14 -8.34
N ASN A 121 -8.65 -11.79 -7.14
CA ASN A 121 -8.63 -12.70 -6.01
C ASN A 121 -9.78 -13.73 -6.09
N ALA A 122 -9.80 -14.72 -5.18
CA ALA A 122 -10.80 -15.79 -5.24
C ALA A 122 -12.23 -15.23 -5.14
N PHE A 123 -12.42 -14.24 -4.27
CA PHE A 123 -13.70 -13.55 -4.11
C PHE A 123 -14.15 -12.80 -5.36
N GLU A 124 -13.26 -12.08 -6.04
CA GLU A 124 -13.56 -11.35 -7.28
C GLU A 124 -13.94 -12.31 -8.41
N LYS A 125 -13.26 -13.46 -8.48
CA LYS A 125 -13.48 -14.48 -9.51
C LYS A 125 -14.82 -15.20 -9.35
N ASP A 126 -15.20 -15.53 -8.10
CA ASP A 126 -16.47 -16.21 -7.81
C ASP A 126 -17.07 -15.74 -6.46
N PRO A 127 -17.75 -14.57 -6.45
CA PRO A 127 -18.24 -13.98 -5.21
C PRO A 127 -19.27 -14.84 -4.48
N VAL A 128 -20.04 -15.65 -5.20
CA VAL A 128 -21.12 -16.47 -4.60
C VAL A 128 -20.49 -17.65 -3.86
N ASN A 129 -19.61 -18.41 -4.52
CA ASN A 129 -18.99 -19.55 -3.88
C ASN A 129 -17.99 -19.13 -2.80
N SER A 130 -17.23 -18.06 -3.00
CA SER A 130 -16.34 -17.54 -1.95
C SER A 130 -17.09 -17.09 -0.69
N LYS A 131 -18.31 -16.53 -0.82
CA LYS A 131 -19.15 -16.20 0.35
C LYS A 131 -19.63 -17.46 1.07
N ASN A 132 -20.06 -18.47 0.34
CA ASN A 132 -20.52 -19.74 0.92
C ASN A 132 -19.37 -20.45 1.65
N LEU A 133 -18.20 -20.51 1.03
CA LEU A 133 -16.98 -21.06 1.65
C LEU A 133 -16.54 -20.25 2.86
N ALA A 134 -16.58 -18.92 2.78
CA ALA A 134 -16.27 -18.07 3.92
C ALA A 134 -17.23 -18.31 5.10
N PHE A 135 -18.52 -18.50 4.81
CA PHE A 135 -19.51 -18.78 5.84
C PHE A 135 -19.32 -20.16 6.50
N SER A 136 -18.88 -21.18 5.74
CA SER A 136 -18.65 -22.52 6.28
C SER A 136 -17.28 -22.68 6.95
N ASP A 137 -16.25 -22.01 6.44
CA ASP A 137 -14.86 -22.37 6.73
C ASP A 137 -14.10 -21.32 7.56
N ILE A 138 -14.64 -20.09 7.70
CA ILE A 138 -14.03 -19.03 8.49
C ILE A 138 -14.77 -18.87 9.82
N ASN A 139 -14.04 -19.09 10.91
CA ASN A 139 -14.53 -18.98 12.27
C ASN A 139 -13.92 -17.79 13.00
N LYS A 140 -14.58 -17.38 14.08
CA LYS A 140 -14.04 -16.37 14.98
C LYS A 140 -12.71 -16.86 15.57
N GLY A 141 -11.66 -16.07 15.43
CA GLY A 141 -10.32 -16.40 15.90
C GLY A 141 -9.41 -17.01 14.84
N ASP A 142 -9.92 -17.30 13.64
CA ASP A 142 -9.09 -17.71 12.51
C ASP A 142 -8.11 -16.59 12.12
N GLY A 143 -6.88 -17.00 11.79
CA GLY A 143 -5.82 -16.10 11.35
C GLY A 143 -6.03 -15.55 9.94
N LYS A 144 -5.25 -14.53 9.60
CA LYS A 144 -5.24 -13.90 8.28
C LYS A 144 -5.00 -14.92 7.16
N GLU A 145 -4.11 -15.89 7.38
CA GLU A 145 -3.75 -16.91 6.39
C GLU A 145 -4.96 -17.75 5.99
N LYS A 146 -5.82 -18.10 6.96
CA LYS A 146 -7.05 -18.85 6.70
C LYS A 146 -8.02 -18.04 5.87
N MET A 147 -8.22 -16.77 6.21
CA MET A 147 -9.06 -15.86 5.42
C MET A 147 -8.55 -15.72 3.98
N VAL A 148 -7.25 -15.49 3.81
CA VAL A 148 -6.60 -15.36 2.48
C VAL A 148 -6.72 -16.66 1.69
N SER A 149 -6.66 -17.83 2.34
CA SER A 149 -6.83 -19.12 1.65
C SER A 149 -8.22 -19.31 1.02
N VAL A 150 -9.25 -18.70 1.62
CA VAL A 150 -10.66 -18.84 1.20
C VAL A 150 -11.10 -17.71 0.27
N LEU A 151 -10.72 -16.48 0.58
CA LEU A 151 -11.17 -15.27 -0.11
C LEU A 151 -10.14 -14.72 -1.10
N GLY A 152 -8.89 -15.18 -1.02
CA GLY A 152 -7.74 -14.60 -1.69
C GLY A 152 -7.23 -13.33 -0.98
N GLU A 153 -6.14 -12.77 -1.51
CA GLU A 153 -5.55 -11.54 -0.97
C GLU A 153 -6.56 -10.39 -1.02
N PRO A 154 -6.79 -9.68 0.10
CA PRO A 154 -7.67 -8.52 0.10
C PRO A 154 -7.10 -7.43 -0.79
N LYS A 155 -7.97 -6.59 -1.38
CA LYS A 155 -7.51 -5.41 -2.14
C LYS A 155 -7.28 -4.18 -1.26
N ASP A 156 -7.94 -4.15 -0.10
CA ASP A 156 -7.86 -3.13 0.95
C ASP A 156 -8.11 -3.80 2.32
N ILE A 157 -7.57 -3.23 3.40
CA ILE A 157 -7.82 -3.67 4.78
C ILE A 157 -8.53 -2.55 5.55
N THR A 158 -9.34 -2.94 6.53
CA THR A 158 -9.79 -2.06 7.62
C THR A 158 -9.53 -2.79 8.93
N PHE A 159 -9.21 -2.03 9.98
CA PHE A 159 -9.21 -2.53 11.34
C PHE A 159 -10.62 -2.35 11.93
N PHE A 160 -11.06 -3.31 12.74
CA PHE A 160 -12.33 -3.29 13.46
C PHE A 160 -12.08 -3.37 14.97
#